data_AF-A0A151ST03-F1
#
_entry.id   AF-A0A151ST03-F1
#
_cell.length_a   1.000
_cell.length_b   1.000
_cell.length_c   1.000
_cell.angle_alpha   90.00
_cell.angle_beta   90.00
_cell.angle_gamma   90.00
#
_symmetry.space_group_name_H-M   'P 1'
#
loop_
_entity.id
_entity.type
_entity.pdbx_description
1 polymer ?
#
loop_
_entity_poly.entity_id
_entity_poly.type
_entity_poly.pdbx_seq_one_letter_code
_entity_poly.pdbx_strand_id
1 'polypeptide(L)'
;MLLHFARSNNVLYPKADKDQKLLLYACRNCNHEEAADNNVVSRNKIRHSVQLRTRDPENVAADPTLPRTKSVSCSQCNRGEAVLFQAPVKGEEGMALIFVCCNPTCGNRWRDRTLHSLLKPRFNVEEFSILYS
;
A
#
# COMPACT_ATOMS: atom_id res chain seq x y z
N MET A 1 -0.39 5.80 16.64
CA MET A 1 -0.37 6.52 17.92
C MET A 1 -1.25 7.73 17.72
N LEU A 2 -2.41 7.78 18.37
CA LEU A 2 -3.19 9.02 18.44
C LEU A 2 -2.47 9.88 19.47
N LEU A 3 -2.01 11.07 19.06
CA LEU A 3 -1.36 12.01 19.96
C LEU A 3 -2.43 12.93 20.52
N HIS A 4 -2.66 12.84 21.82
CA HIS A 4 -3.50 13.78 22.55
C HIS A 4 -2.62 14.95 23.01
N PHE A 5 -3.09 16.17 22.75
CA PHE A 5 -2.36 17.40 23.06
C PHE A 5 -3.15 18.23 24.07
N ALA A 6 -2.46 18.69 25.11
CA ALA A 6 -2.99 19.71 26.00
C ALA A 6 -3.25 21.01 25.20
N ARG A 7 -4.04 21.93 25.78
CA ARG A 7 -4.14 23.32 25.29
C ARG A 7 -2.78 24.04 25.19
N SER A 8 -1.76 23.57 25.93
CA SER A 8 -0.37 24.06 25.88
C SER A 8 0.49 23.40 24.79
N ASN A 9 -0.10 22.61 23.89
CA ASN A 9 0.56 21.91 22.79
C ASN A 9 1.62 20.88 23.25
N ASN A 10 1.55 20.45 24.51
CA ASN A 10 2.37 19.37 25.05
C ASN A 10 1.67 18.02 24.87
N VAL A 11 2.45 16.98 24.58
CA VAL A 11 1.93 15.60 24.50
C VAL A 11 1.48 15.13 25.87
N LEU A 12 0.28 14.54 25.94
CA LEU A 12 -0.24 13.94 27.17
C LEU A 12 0.23 12.50 27.33
N TYR A 13 0.49 12.12 28.58
CA TYR A 13 0.97 10.79 28.95
C TYR A 13 -0.11 10.02 29.70
N PRO A 14 -0.24 8.70 29.47
CA PRO A 14 -1.18 7.86 30.19
C PRO A 14 -0.85 7.81 31.69
N LYS A 15 -1.86 8.03 32.54
CA LYS A 15 -1.81 8.00 34.00
C LYS A 15 -3.01 7.20 34.52
N ALA A 16 -2.79 6.30 35.47
CA ALA A 16 -3.89 5.54 36.08
C ALA A 16 -4.41 6.24 37.34
N ASP A 17 -5.73 6.45 37.42
CA ASP A 17 -6.42 6.78 38.67
C ASP A 17 -6.84 5.47 39.35
N LYS A 18 -6.27 5.17 40.52
CA LYS A 18 -6.49 3.91 41.24
C LYS A 18 -7.82 3.88 41.98
N ASP A 19 -8.32 5.04 42.39
CA ASP A 19 -9.54 5.14 43.21
C ASP A 19 -10.76 5.02 42.31
N GLN A 20 -10.75 5.74 41.18
CA GLN A 20 -11.83 5.70 40.20
C GLN A 20 -11.68 4.58 39.16
N LYS A 21 -10.50 3.92 39.12
CA LYS A 21 -10.15 2.87 38.13
C LYS A 21 -10.29 3.36 36.69
N LEU A 22 -9.91 4.60 36.43
CA LEU A 22 -9.98 5.25 35.12
C LEU A 22 -8.57 5.48 34.54
N LEU A 23 -8.46 5.43 33.22
CA LEU A 23 -7.28 5.88 32.50
C LEU A 23 -7.41 7.39 32.24
N LEU A 24 -6.40 8.14 32.63
CA LEU A 24 -6.27 9.58 32.39
C LEU A 24 -5.11 9.85 31.42
N TYR A 25 -5.18 10.98 30.74
CA TYR A 25 -4.08 11.59 30.00
C TYR A 25 -3.64 12.85 30.73
N ALA A 26 -2.38 12.87 31.19
CA ALA A 26 -1.83 13.95 32.01
C ALA A 26 -0.62 14.61 31.34
N CYS A 27 -0.52 15.93 31.43
CA CYS A 27 0.65 16.68 31.00
C CYS A 27 1.76 16.62 32.07
N ARG A 28 3.02 16.55 31.65
CA ARG A 28 4.17 16.61 32.58
C ARG A 28 4.63 18.03 32.90
N ASN A 29 4.26 18.99 32.06
CA ASN A 29 4.72 20.38 32.13
C ASN A 29 3.66 21.32 32.73
N CYS A 30 2.44 20.83 32.99
CA CYS A 30 1.39 21.57 33.67
C CYS A 30 0.40 20.61 34.37
N ASN A 31 -0.52 21.15 35.18
CA ASN A 31 -1.50 20.38 35.96
C ASN A 31 -2.74 19.94 35.14
N HIS A 32 -2.59 19.78 33.83
CA HIS A 32 -3.71 19.38 32.97
C HIS A 32 -3.86 17.86 32.95
N GLU A 33 -5.08 17.39 33.22
CA GLU A 33 -5.48 15.99 33.21
C GLU A 33 -6.86 15.85 32.56
N GLU A 34 -7.05 14.82 31.74
CA GLU A 34 -8.33 14.51 31.09
C GLU A 34 -8.60 12.99 31.10
N ALA A 35 -9.86 12.58 31.09
CA ALA A 35 -10.23 11.17 31.03
C ALA A 35 -10.04 10.61 29.62
N ALA A 36 -9.49 9.40 29.51
CA ALA A 36 -9.31 8.73 28.23
C ALA A 36 -10.64 8.15 27.72
N ASP A 37 -10.97 8.38 26.45
CA ASP A 37 -12.17 7.82 25.80
C ASP A 37 -12.11 6.28 25.69
N ASN A 38 -10.92 5.70 25.68
CA ASN A 38 -10.70 4.26 25.62
C ASN A 38 -9.49 3.84 26.46
N ASN A 39 -9.47 2.58 26.88
CA ASN A 39 -8.39 2.02 27.70
C ASN A 39 -7.18 1.54 26.88
N VAL A 40 -7.05 1.97 25.61
CA VAL A 40 -5.99 1.49 24.70
C VAL A 40 -4.86 2.50 24.67
N VAL A 41 -3.85 2.27 25.52
CA VAL A 41 -2.68 3.15 25.63
C VAL A 41 -1.76 3.08 24.41
N SER A 42 -1.53 1.87 23.90
CA SER A 42 -0.68 1.65 22.73
C SER A 42 -1.22 0.50 21.90
N ARG A 43 -1.16 0.66 20.59
CA ARG A 43 -1.48 -0.40 19.63
C ARG A 43 -0.33 -0.49 18.64
N ASN A 44 0.46 -1.54 18.75
CA ASN A 44 1.43 -1.88 17.73
C ASN A 44 0.69 -2.53 16.56
N LYS A 45 0.42 -1.76 15.50
CA LYS A 45 -0.12 -2.31 14.25
C LYS A 45 1.05 -2.66 13.36
N ILE A 46 1.46 -3.93 13.38
CA ILE A 46 2.45 -4.46 12.43
C ILE A 46 1.83 -4.32 11.03
N ARG A 47 2.30 -3.33 10.28
CA ARG A 47 1.95 -3.20 8.88
C ARG A 47 2.96 -4.03 8.11
N HIS A 48 2.57 -5.21 7.65
CA HIS A 48 3.24 -5.89 6.54
C HIS A 48 2.98 -5.08 5.26
N SER A 49 3.60 -3.91 5.17
CA SER A 49 3.57 -3.08 3.98
C SER A 49 4.81 -2.21 3.98
N VAL A 50 5.85 -2.66 3.29
CA VAL A 50 6.59 -1.70 2.49
C VAL A 50 5.59 -1.28 1.43
N GLN A 51 5.00 -0.09 1.60
CA GLN A 51 4.45 0.58 0.44
C GLN A 51 5.65 0.76 -0.48
N LEU A 52 5.81 -0.14 -1.45
CA LEU A 52 6.40 0.30 -2.69
C LEU A 52 5.41 1.34 -3.19
N ARG A 53 5.71 2.61 -2.89
CA ARG A 53 5.16 3.75 -3.60
C ARG A 53 5.64 3.55 -5.03
N THR A 54 4.95 2.67 -5.76
CA THR A 54 5.16 2.51 -7.18
C THR A 54 4.95 3.90 -7.73
N ARG A 55 6.00 4.45 -8.35
CA ARG A 55 6.04 5.78 -8.95
C ARG A 55 4.71 6.03 -9.67
N ASP A 56 4.25 7.28 -9.64
CA ASP A 56 3.01 7.69 -10.29
C ASP A 56 2.83 6.99 -11.65
N PRO A 57 1.62 6.51 -11.97
CA PRO A 57 1.38 5.67 -13.15
C PRO A 57 1.87 6.30 -14.46
N GLU A 58 1.92 7.63 -14.52
CA GLU A 58 2.49 8.40 -15.63
C GLU A 58 3.97 8.09 -15.89
N ASN A 59 4.79 7.95 -14.84
CA ASN A 59 6.21 7.62 -14.97
C ASN A 59 6.42 6.17 -15.41
N VAL A 60 5.49 5.27 -15.07
CA VAL A 60 5.58 3.85 -15.43
C VAL A 60 5.20 3.66 -16.91
N ALA A 61 4.16 4.33 -17.38
CA ALA A 61 3.75 4.25 -18.78
C ALA A 61 4.72 4.97 -19.73
N ALA A 62 5.51 5.93 -19.24
CA ALA A 62 6.51 6.64 -20.03
C ALA A 62 7.87 5.92 -20.09
N ASP A 63 8.14 4.97 -19.19
CA ASP A 63 9.41 4.27 -19.13
C ASP A 63 9.58 3.34 -20.36
N PRO A 64 10.57 3.59 -21.25
CA PRO A 64 10.79 2.77 -22.44
C PRO A 64 11.45 1.42 -22.11
N THR A 65 11.99 1.25 -20.90
CA THR A 65 12.66 0.01 -20.48
C THR A 65 11.69 -1.05 -19.99
N LEU A 66 10.43 -0.68 -19.73
CA LEU A 66 9.41 -1.61 -19.25
C LEU A 66 8.69 -2.32 -20.40
N PRO A 67 8.41 -3.63 -20.26
CA PRO A 67 7.76 -4.42 -21.29
C PRO A 67 6.30 -4.01 -21.48
N ARG A 68 5.87 -3.98 -22.74
CA ARG A 68 4.51 -3.62 -23.16
C ARG A 68 3.82 -4.80 -23.82
N THR A 69 2.52 -4.91 -23.61
CA THR A 69 1.67 -5.89 -24.30
C THR A 69 0.45 -5.23 -24.92
N LYS A 70 0.03 -5.76 -26.08
CA LYS A 70 -1.24 -5.44 -26.73
C LYS A 70 -2.31 -6.52 -26.53
N SER A 71 -1.97 -7.59 -25.81
CA SER A 71 -2.86 -8.73 -25.58
C SER A 71 -3.94 -8.48 -24.52
N VAL A 72 -3.90 -7.32 -23.85
CA VAL A 72 -4.84 -6.95 -22.78
C VAL A 72 -5.42 -5.57 -23.07
N SER A 73 -6.75 -5.47 -23.00
CA SER A 73 -7.47 -4.21 -23.13
C SER A 73 -7.77 -3.60 -21.76
N CYS A 74 -7.52 -2.31 -21.62
CA CYS A 74 -7.87 -1.56 -20.40
C CYS A 74 -9.40 -1.47 -20.26
N SER A 75 -9.95 -1.90 -19.12
CA SER A 75 -11.40 -1.85 -18.85
C SER A 75 -11.99 -0.43 -18.76
N GLN A 76 -11.14 0.59 -18.58
CA GLN A 76 -11.58 1.99 -18.43
C GLN A 76 -11.64 2.74 -19.76
N CYS A 77 -10.69 2.52 -20.67
CA CYS A 77 -10.63 3.24 -21.95
C CYS A 77 -10.63 2.33 -23.19
N ASN A 78 -10.75 1.01 -23.02
CA ASN A 78 -10.79 -0.02 -24.06
C ASN A 78 -9.61 0.01 -25.05
N ARG A 79 -8.50 0.67 -24.69
CA ARG A 79 -7.27 0.63 -25.47
C ARG A 79 -6.51 -0.65 -25.16
N GLY A 80 -5.99 -1.28 -26.21
CA GLY A 80 -5.22 -2.52 -26.15
C GLY A 80 -3.72 -2.30 -26.02
N GLU A 81 -3.29 -1.45 -25.08
CA GLU A 81 -1.86 -1.34 -24.77
C GLU A 81 -1.64 -1.07 -23.28
N ALA A 82 -0.81 -1.91 -22.65
CA ALA A 82 -0.45 -1.79 -21.25
C ALA A 82 1.02 -2.16 -21.01
N VAL A 83 1.66 -1.44 -20.09
CA VAL A 83 2.93 -1.85 -19.48
C VAL A 83 2.65 -2.93 -18.45
N LEU A 84 3.51 -3.95 -18.39
CA LEU A 84 3.44 -5.00 -17.38
C LEU A 84 4.72 -5.09 -16.56
N PHE A 85 4.60 -5.43 -15.28
CA PHE A 85 5.74 -5.75 -14.41
C PHE A 85 5.28 -6.60 -13.22
N GLN A 86 6.19 -7.39 -12.67
CA GLN A 86 5.93 -8.17 -11.47
C GLN A 86 6.20 -7.32 -10.23
N ALA A 87 5.28 -7.34 -9.26
CA ALA A 87 5.44 -6.67 -7.99
C ALA A 87 4.86 -7.51 -6.84
N PRO A 88 5.41 -7.39 -5.62
CA PRO A 88 4.89 -8.10 -4.46
C PRO A 88 3.46 -7.63 -4.14
N VAL A 89 2.57 -8.57 -3.82
CA VAL A 89 1.19 -8.27 -3.42
C VAL A 89 1.10 -8.11 -1.91
N LYS A 90 0.33 -7.13 -1.47
CA LYS A 90 0.07 -6.91 -0.05
C LYS A 90 -0.70 -8.09 0.56
N GLY A 91 -0.12 -8.72 1.57
CA GLY A 91 -0.79 -9.72 2.40
C GLY A 91 -0.79 -11.16 1.86
N GLU A 92 -0.08 -11.41 0.76
CA GLU A 92 0.13 -12.74 0.19
C GLU A 92 1.64 -12.98 0.04
N GLU A 93 2.11 -14.19 0.34
CA GLU A 93 3.47 -14.61 -0.03
C GLU A 93 3.48 -14.88 -1.54
N GLY A 94 3.67 -13.83 -2.34
CA GLY A 94 3.65 -13.96 -3.79
C GLY A 94 3.91 -12.67 -4.57
N MET A 95 4.46 -12.84 -5.77
CA MET A 95 4.56 -11.80 -6.80
C MET A 95 3.30 -11.86 -7.67
N ALA A 96 2.76 -10.71 -8.06
CA ALA A 96 1.72 -10.64 -9.08
C ALA A 96 2.13 -9.75 -10.24
N LEU A 97 1.57 -10.06 -11.40
CA LEU A 97 1.64 -9.21 -12.58
C LEU A 97 0.70 -8.02 -12.43
N ILE A 98 1.28 -6.84 -12.53
CA ILE A 98 0.59 -5.55 -12.53
C ILE A 98 0.55 -5.04 -13.97
N PHE A 99 -0.60 -4.53 -14.40
CA PHE A 99 -0.79 -3.86 -15.68
C PHE A 99 -1.07 -2.38 -15.46
N VAL A 100 -0.49 -1.52 -16.29
CA VAL A 100 -0.73 -0.06 -16.32
C VAL A 100 -1.06 0.34 -17.74
N CYS A 101 -2.20 1.01 -17.96
CA CYS A 101 -2.61 1.47 -19.27
C CYS A 101 -1.63 2.50 -19.83
N CYS A 102 -1.22 2.35 -21.09
CA CYS A 102 -0.33 3.30 -21.76
C CYS A 102 -1.02 4.63 -22.15
N ASN A 103 -2.33 4.75 -21.95
CA ASN A 103 -3.04 5.99 -22.27
C ASN A 103 -2.78 7.05 -21.16
N PRO A 104 -2.14 8.19 -21.49
CA PRO A 104 -1.80 9.22 -20.51
C PRO A 104 -3.02 9.81 -19.81
N THR A 105 -4.19 9.79 -20.44
CA THR A 105 -5.44 10.28 -19.82
C THR A 105 -6.15 9.23 -18.96
N CYS A 106 -5.72 7.97 -19.02
CA CYS A 106 -6.37 6.88 -18.30
C CYS A 106 -5.58 6.47 -17.06
N GLY A 107 -4.29 6.14 -17.20
CA GLY A 107 -3.44 5.71 -16.09
C GLY A 107 -3.95 4.50 -15.29
N ASN A 108 -4.98 3.79 -15.78
CA ASN A 108 -5.64 2.73 -15.05
C ASN A 108 -4.64 1.61 -14.76
N ARG A 109 -4.63 1.15 -13.51
CA ARG A 109 -3.76 0.10 -13.03
C ARG A 109 -4.61 -1.06 -12.53
N TRP A 110 -4.36 -2.25 -13.03
CA TRP A 110 -5.08 -3.44 -12.60
C TRP A 110 -4.15 -4.63 -12.43
N ARG A 111 -4.68 -5.64 -11.74
CA ARG A 111 -4.10 -6.96 -11.63
C ARG A 111 -4.98 -7.90 -12.43
N ASP A 112 -4.36 -8.80 -13.18
CA ASP A 112 -5.12 -9.87 -13.78
C ASP A 112 -5.41 -10.94 -12.72
N ARG A 113 -6.70 -11.23 -12.51
CA ARG A 113 -7.17 -12.30 -11.61
C ARG A 113 -7.33 -13.64 -12.34
N THR A 114 -7.36 -13.64 -13.68
CA THR A 114 -7.48 -14.86 -14.50
C THR A 114 -6.17 -15.61 -14.69
N LEU A 115 -5.02 -14.99 -14.34
CA LEU A 115 -3.71 -15.66 -14.35
C LEU A 115 -3.46 -16.59 -13.15
N HIS A 116 -4.30 -16.57 -12.10
CA HIS A 116 -4.17 -17.56 -11.03
C HIS A 116 -4.55 -18.98 -11.50
N SER A 117 -5.41 -19.09 -12.54
CA SER A 117 -5.79 -20.36 -13.17
C SER A 117 -5.01 -20.70 -14.45
N LEU A 118 -4.28 -19.73 -15.05
CA LEU A 118 -3.51 -19.92 -16.29
C LEU A 118 -1.98 -20.00 -16.08
N LEU A 119 -1.50 -20.00 -14.83
CA LEU A 119 -0.13 -20.45 -14.48
C LEU A 119 -0.03 -22.00 -14.42
N LYS A 120 -0.83 -22.71 -15.22
CA LYS A 120 -0.49 -24.03 -15.75
C LYS A 120 -0.38 -23.91 -17.27
N PRO A 121 0.63 -24.54 -17.86
CA PRO A 121 1.71 -23.91 -18.61
C PRO A 121 1.28 -23.51 -20.02
N ARG A 122 1.13 -22.21 -20.28
CA ARG A 122 1.06 -21.68 -21.66
C ARG A 122 1.81 -20.37 -21.89
N PHE A 123 2.62 -19.95 -20.93
CA PHE A 123 3.69 -18.98 -21.17
C PHE A 123 4.99 -19.70 -20.84
N ASN A 124 5.73 -20.05 -21.89
CA ASN A 124 7.08 -20.60 -21.74
C ASN A 124 7.95 -19.51 -21.12
N VAL A 125 8.34 -19.74 -19.87
CA VAL A 125 9.22 -18.84 -19.11
C VAL A 125 10.65 -18.84 -19.69
N GLU A 126 10.96 -19.73 -20.64
CA GLU A 126 12.27 -19.86 -21.27
C GLU A 126 12.55 -18.86 -22.41
N GLU A 127 11.54 -18.15 -22.94
CA GLU A 127 11.79 -17.12 -23.97
C GLU A 127 12.26 -15.78 -23.39
N PHE A 128 12.10 -15.55 -22.08
CA PHE A 128 12.61 -14.32 -21.44
C PHE A 128 14.12 -14.37 -21.16
N SER A 129 14.73 -15.56 -21.16
CA SER A 129 16.19 -15.73 -21.00
C SER A 129 17.00 -15.27 -22.21
N ILE A 130 16.37 -15.06 -23.38
CA ILE A 130 17.08 -14.73 -24.63
C ILE A 130 17.17 -13.21 -24.86
N LEU A 131 16.54 -12.39 -24.01
CA LEU A 131 16.63 -10.92 -24.11
C LEU A 131 17.63 -10.29 -23.11
N TYR A 132 18.29 -11.12 -22.30
CA TYR A 132 19.43 -10.73 -21.48
C TYR A 132 20.55 -11.78 -21.66
N SER A 133 21.22 -11.73 -22.81
CA SER A 133 22.54 -12.31 -23.07
C SER A 133 23.23 -11.50 -24.16
#